data_AF-A0A3B5QHH4-F1
#
_entry.id   AF-A0A3B5QHH4-F1
#
_cell.length_a   1.000
_cell.length_b   1.000
_cell.length_c   1.000
_cell.angle_alpha   90.00
_cell.angle_beta   90.00
_cell.angle_gamma   90.00
#
_symmetry.space_group_name_H-M   'P 1'
#
loop_
_entity.id
_entity.type
_entity.pdbx_description
1 polymer ?
#
loop_
_entity_poly.entity_id
_entity_poly.type
_entity_poly.pdbx_seq_one_letter_code
_entity_poly.pdbx_strand_id
1 'polypeptide(L)'
;HKSAPHSVVKVVFNTFWKIILEGPADTPYEKGTFELYCQFGTEYPVKPPTVRFVTPIYHCNINNVGRICHNILDRNYNSLITMREILEAVFGLLMHPEPEDPLDSILAEEYITNKESYDQEARKKTEEAAAESLESKEKVNYYSLCCAARQRREKPNLIITVHCDYSVF
;
A
#
# COMPACT_ATOMS: atom_id res chain seq x y z
N HIS A 1 41.32 -25.97 23.21
CA HIS A 1 40.00 -25.46 23.63
C HIS A 1 39.82 -24.08 23.00
N LYS A 2 39.21 -23.94 21.81
CA LYS A 2 37.75 -23.77 21.53
C LYS A 2 37.08 -22.92 22.63
N SER A 3 36.49 -21.75 22.39
CA SER A 3 35.68 -21.32 21.24
C SER A 3 35.48 -19.79 21.23
N ALA A 4 35.65 -19.16 20.06
CA ALA A 4 35.07 -17.86 19.72
C ALA A 4 33.80 -18.07 18.86
N PRO A 5 33.03 -17.01 18.64
CA PRO A 5 31.86 -16.59 19.41
C PRO A 5 30.61 -17.41 19.07
N HIS A 6 29.65 -17.48 19.99
CA HIS A 6 28.30 -17.94 19.68
C HIS A 6 27.76 -17.10 18.51
N SER A 7 27.50 -17.75 17.39
CA SER A 7 26.77 -17.19 16.26
C SER A 7 25.44 -16.66 16.79
N VAL A 8 25.31 -15.33 16.85
CA VAL A 8 24.02 -14.67 17.07
C VAL A 8 23.21 -14.95 15.81
N VAL A 9 22.46 -16.05 15.80
CA VAL A 9 21.48 -16.34 14.76
C VAL A 9 20.37 -15.30 14.92
N LYS A 10 20.51 -14.15 14.25
CA LYS A 10 19.40 -13.23 14.04
C LYS A 10 18.53 -13.83 12.94
N VAL A 11 17.46 -14.50 13.34
CA VAL A 11 16.37 -14.83 12.42
C VAL A 11 15.67 -13.50 12.09
N VAL A 12 16.00 -12.90 10.96
CA VAL A 12 15.31 -11.72 10.44
C VAL A 12 14.18 -12.23 9.55
N PHE A 13 12.96 -12.28 10.09
CA PHE A 13 11.76 -12.43 9.26
C PHE A 13 11.53 -11.11 8.53
N ASN A 14 12.20 -10.89 7.39
CA ASN A 14 11.91 -9.73 6.55
C ASN A 14 10.63 -10.01 5.74
N THR A 15 9.51 -10.18 6.44
CA THR A 15 8.22 -10.43 5.84
C THR A 15 7.71 -9.09 5.31
N PHE A 16 7.67 -8.95 4.00
CA PHE A 16 6.99 -7.86 3.34
C PHE A 16 5.92 -8.44 2.42
N TRP A 17 4.80 -7.74 2.32
CA TRP A 17 3.76 -8.04 1.36
C TRP A 17 3.83 -7.02 0.24
N LYS A 18 3.73 -7.52 -0.98
CA LYS A 18 3.38 -6.72 -2.14
C LYS A 18 1.88 -6.83 -2.31
N ILE A 19 1.21 -5.69 -2.29
CA ILE A 19 -0.23 -5.55 -2.41
C ILE A 19 -0.52 -4.87 -3.73
N ILE A 20 -1.49 -5.41 -4.46
CA ILE A 20 -2.04 -4.77 -5.64
C ILE A 20 -3.47 -4.35 -5.29
N LEU A 21 -3.76 -3.06 -5.48
CA LEU A 21 -5.00 -2.40 -5.13
C LEU A 21 -5.62 -1.78 -6.37
N GLU A 22 -6.84 -2.17 -6.72
CA GLU A 22 -7.62 -1.45 -7.73
C GLU A 22 -8.18 -0.16 -7.14
N GLY A 23 -8.16 0.90 -7.93
CA GLY A 23 -8.78 2.16 -7.54
C GLY A 23 -10.30 2.02 -7.43
N PRO A 24 -10.94 2.65 -6.44
CA PRO A 24 -12.39 2.56 -6.26
C PRO A 24 -13.17 3.12 -7.46
N ALA A 25 -14.34 2.53 -7.73
CA ALA A 25 -15.29 3.06 -8.71
C ALA A 25 -15.78 4.46 -8.33
N ASP A 26 -16.17 5.26 -9.33
CA ASP A 26 -16.70 6.62 -9.13
C ASP A 26 -15.73 7.59 -8.41
N THR A 27 -14.43 7.28 -8.43
CA THR A 27 -13.36 8.15 -7.95
C THR A 27 -12.43 8.56 -9.08
N PRO A 28 -11.56 9.57 -8.91
CA PRO A 28 -10.49 9.86 -9.86
C PRO A 28 -9.51 8.70 -10.05
N TYR A 29 -9.48 7.75 -9.11
CA TYR A 29 -8.56 6.61 -9.10
C TYR A 29 -9.10 5.39 -9.85
N GLU A 30 -10.36 5.44 -10.30
CA GLU A 30 -11.02 4.35 -11.04
C GLU A 30 -10.15 3.85 -12.21
N LYS A 31 -10.14 2.53 -12.44
CA LYS A 31 -9.33 1.83 -13.45
C LYS A 31 -7.82 1.89 -13.21
N GLY A 32 -7.36 2.66 -12.22
CA GLY A 32 -5.99 2.61 -11.75
C GLY A 32 -5.69 1.31 -11.01
N THR A 33 -4.53 0.73 -11.25
CA THR A 33 -3.99 -0.37 -10.45
C THR A 33 -2.76 0.09 -9.70
N PHE A 34 -2.86 0.20 -8.38
CA PHE A 34 -1.82 0.70 -7.50
C PHE A 34 -1.05 -0.43 -6.84
N GLU A 35 0.28 -0.36 -6.91
CA GLU A 35 1.15 -1.22 -6.12
C GLU A 35 1.43 -0.57 -4.77
N LEU A 36 1.22 -1.32 -3.69
CA LEU A 36 1.59 -0.95 -2.34
C LEU A 36 2.58 -1.97 -1.79
N TYR A 37 3.47 -1.50 -0.93
CA TYR A 37 4.32 -2.36 -0.12
C TYR A 37 3.85 -2.27 1.34
N CYS A 38 3.83 -3.41 2.01
CA CYS A 38 3.56 -3.52 3.43
C CYS A 38 4.73 -4.25 4.10
N GLN A 39 5.30 -3.69 5.16
CA GLN A 39 6.36 -4.31 5.94
C GLN A 39 5.94 -4.51 7.38
N PHE A 40 6.11 -5.74 7.84
CA PHE A 40 5.94 -6.10 9.24
C PHE A 40 7.25 -5.79 9.98
N GLY A 41 7.25 -4.72 10.77
CA GLY A 41 8.40 -4.36 11.60
C GLY A 41 8.64 -5.35 12.73
N THR A 42 9.78 -5.23 13.41
CA THR A 42 10.13 -6.10 14.55
C THR A 42 9.20 -5.97 15.76
N GLU A 43 8.41 -4.90 15.79
CA GLU A 43 7.43 -4.61 16.84
C GLU A 43 5.99 -4.99 16.44
N TYR A 44 5.76 -5.53 15.25
CA TYR A 44 4.45 -6.05 14.86
C TYR A 44 4.11 -7.33 15.67
N PRO A 45 2.88 -7.50 16.19
CA PRO A 45 1.68 -6.68 15.98
C PRO A 45 1.44 -5.60 17.04
N VAL A 46 2.39 -5.31 17.94
CA VAL A 46 2.25 -4.24 18.94
C VAL A 46 2.22 -2.86 18.27
N LYS A 47 3.03 -2.65 17.24
CA LYS A 47 2.97 -1.48 16.34
C LYS A 47 2.37 -1.86 14.98
N PRO A 48 1.74 -0.91 14.29
CA PRO A 48 1.19 -1.15 12.95
C PRO A 48 2.29 -1.55 11.97
N PRO A 49 1.94 -2.31 10.92
CA PRO A 49 2.84 -2.51 9.81
C PRO A 49 3.02 -1.20 9.04
N THR A 50 4.16 -1.04 8.37
CA THR A 50 4.38 0.12 7.49
C THR A 50 3.76 -0.18 6.13
N VAL A 51 2.75 0.60 5.72
CA VAL A 51 2.12 0.51 4.39
C VAL A 51 2.48 1.76 3.59
N ARG A 52 2.91 1.58 2.34
CA ARG A 52 3.19 2.70 1.41
C ARG A 52 2.79 2.38 -0.01
N PHE A 53 2.36 3.42 -0.73
CA PHE A 53 2.22 3.37 -2.18
C PHE A 53 3.60 3.31 -2.84
N VAL A 54 3.76 2.33 -3.74
CA VAL A 54 4.90 2.24 -4.66
C VAL A 54 4.53 2.94 -5.97
N THR A 55 3.31 2.71 -6.45
CA THR A 55 2.78 3.47 -7.59
C THR A 55 2.51 4.92 -7.15
N PRO A 56 3.07 5.93 -7.84
CA PRO A 56 2.77 7.32 -7.54
C PRO A 56 1.26 7.59 -7.61
N ILE A 57 0.75 8.37 -6.66
CA ILE A 57 -0.66 8.72 -6.58
C ILE A 57 -0.79 10.18 -6.16
N TYR A 58 -1.77 10.86 -6.74
CA TYR A 58 -2.10 12.24 -6.42
C TYR A 58 -3.24 12.23 -5.38
N HIS A 59 -2.89 12.41 -4.11
CA HIS A 59 -3.84 12.29 -2.99
C HIS A 59 -3.39 13.17 -1.80
N CYS A 60 -4.28 13.88 -1.11
CA CYS A 60 -3.87 14.82 -0.04
C CYS A 60 -3.34 14.12 1.23
N ASN A 61 -3.84 12.91 1.53
CA ASN A 61 -3.34 12.06 2.62
C ASN A 61 -2.16 11.15 2.24
N ILE A 62 -1.60 11.26 1.02
CA ILE A 62 -0.48 10.43 0.55
C ILE A 62 0.62 11.34 -0.01
N ASN A 63 1.85 11.21 0.49
CA ASN A 63 2.95 12.06 0.02
C ASN A 63 3.68 11.47 -1.21
N ASN A 64 4.62 12.24 -1.76
CA ASN A 64 5.42 11.84 -2.94
C ASN A 64 6.30 10.57 -2.75
N VAL A 65 6.49 10.10 -1.51
CA VAL A 65 7.21 8.85 -1.19
C VAL A 65 6.22 7.71 -0.88
N GLY A 66 4.93 7.94 -1.11
CA GLY A 66 3.84 6.99 -0.90
C GLY A 66 3.49 6.73 0.56
N ARG A 67 3.97 7.52 1.51
CA ARG A 67 3.54 7.41 2.91
C ARG A 67 2.07 7.79 3.00
N ILE A 68 1.30 7.00 3.74
CA ILE A 68 -0.12 7.23 4.02
C ILE A 68 -0.24 7.84 5.42
N CYS A 69 -1.07 8.87 5.59
CA CYS A 69 -1.53 9.31 6.91
C CYS A 69 -2.97 8.84 7.10
N HIS A 70 -3.17 7.94 8.05
CA HIS A 70 -4.49 7.50 8.50
C HIS A 70 -4.35 7.03 9.94
N ASN A 71 -5.32 7.37 10.80
CA ASN A 71 -5.27 7.07 12.23
C ASN A 71 -5.10 5.57 12.56
N ILE A 72 -5.59 4.65 11.72
CA ILE A 72 -5.49 3.19 11.86
C ILE A 72 -4.06 2.67 11.74
N LEU A 73 -3.17 3.47 11.12
CA LEU A 73 -1.74 3.21 11.01
C LEU A 73 -0.94 3.97 12.08
N ASP A 74 -1.61 4.60 13.04
CA ASP A 74 -1.00 5.42 14.09
C ASP A 74 -1.80 5.32 15.41
N ARG A 75 -2.40 6.43 15.88
CA ARG A 75 -3.05 6.53 17.20
C ARG A 75 -4.20 5.55 17.47
N ASN A 76 -4.91 5.10 16.43
CA ASN A 76 -6.05 4.18 16.58
C ASN A 76 -5.65 2.72 16.38
N TYR A 77 -4.38 2.44 16.10
CA TYR A 77 -3.91 1.08 15.92
C TYR A 77 -3.91 0.28 17.23
N ASN A 78 -4.30 -0.99 17.16
CA ASN A 78 -4.03 -1.98 18.21
C ASN A 78 -3.84 -3.37 17.59
N SER A 79 -3.29 -4.32 18.35
CA SER A 79 -2.92 -5.65 17.83
C SER A 79 -4.09 -6.56 17.45
N LEU A 80 -5.35 -6.14 17.68
CA LEU A 80 -6.54 -6.86 17.21
C LEU A 80 -6.93 -6.44 15.79
N ILE A 81 -6.45 -5.28 15.32
CA ILE A 81 -6.72 -4.80 13.97
C ILE A 81 -6.02 -5.70 12.96
N THR A 82 -6.82 -6.23 12.05
CA THR A 82 -6.39 -7.14 10.99
C THR A 82 -5.81 -6.37 9.80
N MET A 83 -5.03 -7.07 8.99
CA MET A 83 -4.57 -6.51 7.71
C MET A 83 -5.72 -6.18 6.76
N ARG A 84 -6.85 -6.89 6.84
CA ARG A 84 -8.05 -6.58 6.06
C ARG A 84 -8.59 -5.20 6.44
N GLU A 85 -8.78 -4.93 7.73
CA GLU A 85 -9.28 -3.63 8.21
C GLU A 85 -8.33 -2.48 7.83
N ILE A 86 -7.01 -2.71 7.88
CA ILE A 86 -6.02 -1.72 7.42
C ILE A 86 -6.20 -1.41 5.93
N LEU A 87 -6.37 -2.43 5.10
CA LEU A 87 -6.48 -2.25 3.65
C LEU A 87 -7.84 -1.68 3.24
N GLU A 88 -8.91 -2.04 3.96
CA GLU A 88 -10.23 -1.42 3.82
C GLU A 88 -10.18 0.07 4.19
N ALA A 89 -9.44 0.46 5.22
CA ALA A 89 -9.23 1.87 5.56
C ALA A 89 -8.42 2.62 4.50
N VAL A 90 -7.35 2.03 3.94
CA VAL A 90 -6.59 2.63 2.83
C VAL A 90 -7.45 2.81 1.59
N PHE A 91 -8.30 1.82 1.27
CA PHE A 91 -9.25 1.93 0.17
C PHE A 91 -10.33 3.00 0.43
N GLY A 92 -10.86 3.05 1.66
CA GLY A 92 -11.79 4.08 2.12
C GLY A 92 -11.22 5.49 1.99
N LEU A 93 -9.93 5.66 2.28
CA LEU A 93 -9.24 6.94 2.13
C LEU A 93 -9.26 7.46 0.68
N LEU A 94 -9.14 6.56 -0.31
CA LEU A 94 -9.23 6.92 -1.73
C LEU A 94 -10.65 7.34 -2.14
N MET A 95 -11.69 6.82 -1.48
CA MET A 95 -13.07 7.22 -1.71
C MET A 95 -13.42 8.54 -1.01
N HIS A 96 -12.87 8.73 0.20
CA HIS A 96 -13.18 9.85 1.07
C HIS A 96 -11.87 10.45 1.63
N PRO A 97 -11.19 11.32 0.86
CA PRO A 97 -10.01 12.03 1.34
C PRO A 97 -10.31 12.84 2.61
N GLU A 98 -9.36 12.90 3.54
CA GLU A 98 -9.47 13.57 4.85
C GLU A 98 -8.60 14.86 4.84
N PRO A 99 -9.08 15.99 4.28
CA PRO A 99 -8.26 17.20 4.12
C PRO A 99 -7.93 17.93 5.44
N GLU A 100 -8.57 17.56 6.55
CA GLU A 100 -8.28 18.06 7.90
C GLU A 100 -7.04 17.44 8.57
N ASP A 101 -6.58 16.27 8.10
CA ASP A 101 -5.33 15.62 8.56
C ASP A 101 -4.42 15.25 7.33
N PRO A 102 -4.03 16.25 6.50
CA PRO A 102 -3.36 15.97 5.24
C PRO A 102 -1.86 15.76 5.41
N LEU A 103 -1.25 14.99 4.50
CA LEU A 103 0.22 14.98 4.34
C LEU A 103 0.69 16.07 3.40
N ASP A 104 -0.14 16.45 2.44
CA ASP A 104 0.11 17.54 1.51
C ASP A 104 -0.97 18.61 1.66
N SER A 105 -0.60 19.71 2.33
CA SER A 105 -1.52 20.82 2.61
C SER A 105 -1.95 21.56 1.35
N ILE A 106 -1.12 21.56 0.29
CA ILE A 106 -1.45 22.22 -0.98
C ILE A 106 -2.54 21.41 -1.68
N LEU A 107 -2.38 20.09 -1.73
CA LEU A 107 -3.40 19.19 -2.28
C LEU A 107 -4.69 19.22 -1.47
N ALA A 108 -4.61 19.34 -0.15
CA ALA A 108 -5.78 19.48 0.71
C ALA A 108 -6.54 20.78 0.45
N GLU A 109 -5.82 21.90 0.31
CA GLU A 109 -6.42 23.19 -0.03
C GLU A 109 -7.06 23.15 -1.42
N GLU A 110 -6.41 22.55 -2.42
CA GLU A 110 -6.99 22.36 -3.75
C GLU A 110 -8.25 21.48 -3.70
N TYR A 111 -8.22 20.38 -2.94
CA TYR A 111 -9.39 19.52 -2.75
C TYR A 111 -10.58 20.26 -2.15
N ILE A 112 -10.35 21.15 -1.17
CA ILE A 112 -11.39 21.95 -0.52
C ILE A 112 -11.90 23.06 -1.45
N THR A 113 -11.00 23.77 -2.14
CA THR A 113 -11.33 24.99 -2.88
C THR A 113 -11.78 24.74 -4.31
N ASN A 114 -11.24 23.71 -4.96
CA ASN A 114 -11.54 23.35 -6.35
C ASN A 114 -11.44 21.84 -6.57
N LYS A 115 -12.43 21.12 -6.04
CA LYS A 115 -12.54 19.67 -6.18
C LYS A 115 -12.51 19.18 -7.63
N GLU A 116 -13.06 19.94 -8.57
CA GLU A 116 -13.06 19.55 -9.98
C GLU A 116 -11.63 19.52 -10.57
N SER A 117 -10.83 20.55 -10.32
CA SER A 117 -9.41 20.59 -10.72
C SER A 117 -8.63 19.43 -10.09
N TYR A 118 -8.83 19.22 -8.80
CA TYR A 118 -8.21 18.13 -8.06
C TYR A 118 -8.54 16.77 -8.70
N ASP A 119 -9.82 16.50 -8.93
CA ASP A 119 -10.28 15.23 -9.48
C ASP A 119 -9.79 15.02 -10.93
N GLN A 120 -9.69 16.10 -11.72
CA GLN A 120 -9.13 16.04 -13.08
C GLN A 120 -7.64 15.69 -13.08
N GLU A 121 -6.83 16.36 -12.27
CA GLU A 121 -5.39 16.07 -12.20
C GLU A 121 -5.14 14.70 -11.56
N ALA A 122 -5.92 14.31 -10.54
CA ALA A 122 -5.84 12.98 -9.94
C ALA A 122 -6.14 11.86 -10.95
N ARG A 123 -7.15 12.04 -11.80
CA ARG A 123 -7.48 11.09 -12.88
C ARG A 123 -6.36 10.99 -13.90
N LYS A 124 -5.87 12.13 -14.38
CA LYS A 124 -4.73 12.17 -15.31
C LYS A 124 -3.49 11.48 -14.73
N LYS A 125 -3.15 11.73 -13.48
CA LYS A 125 -2.02 11.09 -12.79
C LYS A 125 -2.23 9.59 -12.63
N THR A 126 -3.46 9.16 -12.37
CA THR A 126 -3.83 7.74 -12.32
C THR A 126 -3.65 7.07 -13.68
N GLU A 127 -4.11 7.69 -14.76
CA GLU A 127 -3.92 7.18 -16.12
C GLU A 127 -2.43 7.12 -16.52
N GLU A 128 -1.60 8.08 -16.09
CA GLU A 128 -0.17 8.09 -16.37
C GLU A 128 0.61 7.02 -15.59
N ALA A 129 0.29 6.82 -14.29
CA ALA A 129 1.12 6.02 -13.38
C ALA A 129 0.55 4.62 -13.07
N ALA A 130 -0.75 4.41 -13.24
CA ALA A 130 -1.48 3.23 -12.76
C ALA A 130 -2.29 2.53 -13.85
N ALA A 131 -2.12 2.86 -15.14
CA ALA A 131 -2.88 2.27 -16.26
C ALA A 131 -2.57 0.79 -16.57
N GLU A 132 -1.50 0.22 -16.03
CA GLU A 132 -1.21 -1.21 -16.20
C GLU A 132 -2.29 -2.05 -15.53
N SER A 133 -2.83 -3.05 -16.25
CA SER A 133 -3.89 -3.90 -15.71
C SER A 133 -3.41 -4.80 -14.57
N LEU A 134 -4.34 -5.15 -13.67
CA LEU A 134 -4.13 -6.17 -12.62
C LEU A 134 -3.43 -7.42 -13.17
N GLU A 135 -3.99 -8.04 -14.21
CA GLU A 135 -3.46 -9.27 -14.79
C GLU A 135 -2.00 -9.15 -15.22
N SER A 136 -1.61 -7.97 -15.72
CA SER A 136 -0.24 -7.71 -16.15
C SER A 136 0.70 -7.64 -14.94
N LYS A 137 0.29 -6.91 -13.89
CA LYS A 137 1.07 -6.81 -12.65
C LYS A 137 1.16 -8.15 -11.92
N GLU A 138 0.10 -8.95 -11.91
CA GLU A 138 0.09 -10.30 -11.33
C GLU A 138 1.03 -11.26 -12.07
N LYS A 139 0.99 -11.26 -13.41
CA LYS A 139 1.88 -12.10 -14.24
C LYS A 139 3.34 -11.75 -14.05
N VAL A 140 3.70 -10.46 -14.11
CA VAL A 140 5.08 -10.00 -13.88
C VAL A 140 5.56 -10.42 -12.49
N ASN A 141 4.68 -10.32 -11.48
CA ASN A 141 5.00 -10.70 -10.12
C ASN A 141 5.23 -12.22 -9.97
N TYR A 142 4.37 -13.05 -10.57
CA TYR A 142 4.55 -14.50 -10.61
C TYR A 142 5.88 -14.90 -11.27
N TYR A 143 6.19 -14.38 -12.46
CA TYR A 143 7.43 -14.72 -13.16
C TYR A 143 8.69 -14.20 -12.43
N SER A 144 8.64 -13.01 -11.85
CA SER A 144 9.74 -12.45 -11.05
C SER A 144 10.01 -13.28 -9.79
N LEU A 145 8.96 -13.69 -9.08
CA LEU A 145 9.08 -14.56 -7.91
C LEU A 145 9.62 -15.94 -8.27
N CYS A 146 9.16 -16.54 -9.37
CA CYS A 146 9.70 -17.82 -9.84
C CYS A 146 11.19 -17.71 -10.19
N CYS A 147 11.62 -16.61 -10.84
CA CYS A 147 13.03 -16.35 -11.14
C CYS A 147 13.86 -16.15 -9.86
N ALA A 148 13.39 -15.33 -8.91
CA ALA A 148 14.08 -15.05 -7.65
C ALA A 148 14.17 -16.29 -6.74
N ALA A 149 13.09 -17.07 -6.63
CA ALA A 149 13.05 -18.32 -5.85
C ALA A 149 14.00 -19.37 -6.44
N ARG A 150 14.11 -19.44 -7.77
CA ARG A 150 15.02 -20.37 -8.47
C ARG A 150 16.49 -20.04 -8.24
N GLN A 151 16.84 -18.76 -8.06
CA GLN A 151 18.20 -18.32 -7.75
C GLN A 151 18.59 -18.47 -6.27
N ARG A 152 17.63 -18.35 -5.33
CA ARG A 152 17.91 -18.37 -3.87
C ARG A 152 17.56 -19.68 -3.14
N ARG A 153 16.88 -20.64 -3.79
CA ARG A 153 16.34 -21.86 -3.15
C ARG A 153 15.44 -21.57 -1.93
N GLU A 154 14.75 -20.44 -1.93
CA GLU A 154 13.81 -20.02 -0.89
C GLU A 154 12.37 -20.03 -1.42
N LYS A 155 11.38 -20.12 -0.51
CA LYS A 155 9.97 -19.97 -0.89
C LYS A 155 9.72 -18.54 -1.38
N PRO A 156 8.93 -18.33 -2.44
CA PRO A 156 8.62 -16.99 -2.93
C PRO A 156 7.88 -16.18 -1.85
N ASN A 157 8.09 -14.85 -1.85
CA ASN A 157 7.34 -13.93 -0.99
C ASN A 157 5.83 -14.03 -1.30
N LEU A 158 5.00 -13.85 -0.28
CA LEU A 158 3.55 -13.88 -0.42
C LEU A 158 3.07 -12.63 -1.18
N ILE A 159 2.46 -12.84 -2.35
CA ILE A 159 1.66 -11.82 -3.03
C ILE A 159 0.25 -11.90 -2.46
N ILE A 160 -0.30 -10.76 -2.08
CA ILE A 160 -1.71 -10.65 -1.74
C ILE A 160 -2.34 -9.71 -2.74
N THR A 161 -3.16 -10.27 -3.64
CA THR A 161 -4.08 -9.47 -4.43
C THR A 161 -5.30 -9.20 -3.57
N VAL A 162 -5.63 -7.94 -3.37
CA VAL A 162 -6.82 -7.53 -2.63
C VAL A 162 -7.91 -7.28 -3.67
N HIS A 163 -8.80 -8.26 -3.84
CA HIS A 163 -10.04 -8.06 -4.58
C HIS A 163 -11.10 -7.60 -3.59
N CYS A 164 -11.43 -6.31 -3.62
CA CYS A 164 -12.59 -5.81 -2.90
C CYS A 164 -13.82 -5.92 -3.81
N ASP A 165 -14.48 -7.08 -3.79
CA ASP A 165 -15.82 -7.23 -4.36
C ASP A 165 -16.81 -6.44 -3.49
N TYR A 166 -17.13 -5.21 -3.90
CA TYR A 166 -18.16 -4.38 -3.25
C TYR A 166 -19.57 -4.67 -3.75
N SER A 167 -19.82 -5.84 -4.35
CA SER A 167 -21.18 -6.31 -4.69
C SER A 167 -22.04 -6.65 -3.46
N VAL A 168 -21.63 -6.27 -2.24
CA VAL A 168 -22.30 -6.57 -0.97
C VAL A 168 -22.38 -5.35 -0.02
N PHE A 169 -22.50 -4.14 -0.56
CA PHE A 169 -23.04 -2.99 0.19
C PHE A 169 -24.27 -2.42 -0.51
#